data_AF-A0AAE3JYZ4-F1
#
_entry.id   AF-A0AAE3JYZ4-F1
#
_cell.length_a   1.000
_cell.length_b   1.000
_cell.length_c   1.000
_cell.angle_alpha   90.00
_cell.angle_beta   90.00
_cell.angle_gamma   90.00
#
_symmetry.space_group_name_H-M   'P 1'
#
loop_
_entity.id
_entity.type
_entity.pdbx_description
1 polymer ?
#
loop_
_entity_poly.entity_id
_entity_poly.type
_entity_poly.pdbx_seq_one_letter_code
_entity_poly.pdbx_strand_id
1 'polypeptide(L)' 'IDVMNLFGASAVRGSMPVQLAVYLESWSKDKKYDRLGSGNTEVEIAEVKIPQVKIPVKTGRNVAIIIEVAA' A
#
# COMPACT_ATOMS: atom_id res chain seq x y z
N ILE A 1 -11.97 15.50 -8.25
CA ILE A 1 -11.09 16.54 -7.66
C ILE A 1 -9.84 16.65 -8.51
N ASP A 2 -9.26 17.84 -8.63
CA ASP A 2 -7.97 18.05 -9.30
C ASP A 2 -6.91 18.30 -8.23
N VAL A 3 -5.99 17.35 -8.05
CA VAL A 3 -4.98 17.42 -6.98
C VAL A 3 -3.96 18.54 -7.24
N MET A 4 -3.59 18.78 -8.50
CA MET A 4 -2.64 19.83 -8.86
C MET A 4 -3.23 21.21 -8.56
N ASN A 5 -4.48 21.45 -8.96
CA ASN A 5 -5.14 22.74 -8.74
C ASN A 5 -5.44 23.00 -7.25
N LEU A 6 -5.66 21.95 -6.46
CA LEU A 6 -6.00 22.09 -5.03
C LEU A 6 -4.79 22.14 -4.10
N PHE A 7 -3.69 21.44 -4.43
CA PHE A 7 -2.53 21.26 -3.54
C PHE A 7 -1.18 21.67 -4.15
N GLY A 8 -1.18 22.13 -5.41
CA GLY A 8 0.00 22.66 -6.10
C GLY A 8 0.92 21.60 -6.71
N ALA A 9 2.00 22.08 -7.35
CA ALA A 9 2.93 21.24 -8.10
C ALA A 9 3.71 20.24 -7.23
N SER A 10 3.88 20.49 -5.93
CA SER A 10 4.58 19.58 -5.01
C SER A 10 3.77 18.33 -4.66
N ALA A 11 2.44 18.34 -4.88
CA ALA A 11 1.55 17.23 -4.57
C ALA A 11 1.44 16.20 -5.71
N VAL A 12 2.10 16.45 -6.86
CA VAL A 12 2.03 15.59 -8.04
C VAL A 12 3.43 15.32 -8.58
N ARG A 13 3.58 14.17 -9.24
CA ARG A 13 4.83 13.77 -9.89
C ARG A 13 4.49 13.05 -11.20
N GLY A 14 5.23 13.33 -12.27
CA GLY A 14 4.97 12.74 -13.59
C GLY A 14 5.24 11.24 -13.66
N SER A 15 6.26 10.75 -12.95
CA SER A 15 6.58 9.32 -12.85
C SER A 15 7.45 9.01 -11.62
N MET A 16 7.39 7.76 -11.15
CA MET A 16 8.24 7.23 -10.08
C MET A 16 8.37 5.71 -10.22
N PRO A 17 9.53 5.10 -9.92
CA PRO A 17 9.69 3.64 -9.88
C PRO A 17 8.80 3.01 -8.80
N VAL A 18 8.17 1.88 -9.13
CA VAL A 18 7.38 1.09 -8.17
C VAL A 18 8.31 0.15 -7.41
N GLN A 19 8.44 0.34 -6.10
CA GLN A 19 9.36 -0.43 -5.24
C GLN A 19 8.63 -1.31 -4.21
N LEU A 20 7.36 -1.01 -3.94
CA LEU A 20 6.53 -1.69 -2.96
C LEU A 20 5.07 -1.67 -3.42
N ALA A 21 4.38 -2.80 -3.28
CA ALA A 21 2.94 -2.90 -3.46
C ALA A 21 2.24 -3.09 -2.11
N VAL A 22 1.28 -2.24 -1.78
CA VAL A 22 0.44 -2.41 -0.58
C VAL A 22 -0.93 -2.92 -1.01
N TYR A 23 -1.29 -4.13 -0.57
CA TYR A 23 -2.59 -4.72 -0.84
C TYR A 23 -3.51 -4.58 0.37
N LEU A 24 -4.54 -3.74 0.24
CA LEU A 24 -5.54 -3.56 1.29
C LEU A 24 -6.58 -4.66 1.18
N GLU A 25 -6.66 -5.53 2.20
CA GLU A 25 -7.64 -6.61 2.23
C GLU A 25 -8.69 -6.39 3.32
N SER A 26 -9.94 -6.75 3.06
CA SER A 26 -10.96 -6.70 4.10
C SER A 26 -10.58 -7.65 5.24
N TRP A 27 -10.58 -7.12 6.46
CA TRP A 27 -10.30 -7.92 7.63
C TRP A 27 -11.35 -9.02 7.80
N SER A 28 -10.89 -10.25 8.01
CA SER A 28 -11.68 -11.43 8.36
C SER A 28 -10.99 -12.21 9.47
N LYS A 29 -11.80 -12.78 10.39
CA LYS A 29 -11.33 -13.63 11.50
C LYS A 29 -10.67 -14.93 11.01
N ASP A 30 -11.06 -15.39 9.82
CA ASP A 30 -10.69 -16.70 9.29
C ASP A 30 -9.30 -16.66 8.62
N LYS A 31 -8.77 -15.46 8.38
CA LYS A 31 -7.43 -15.25 7.82
C LYS A 31 -6.42 -14.98 8.93
N LYS A 32 -5.31 -15.73 8.89
CA LYS A 32 -4.12 -15.39 9.69
C LYS A 32 -3.35 -14.29 8.97
N TYR A 33 -3.26 -13.14 9.61
CA TYR A 33 -2.38 -12.06 9.18
C TYR A 33 -1.03 -12.22 9.85
N ASP A 34 0.03 -12.00 9.09
CA ASP A 34 1.36 -11.88 9.65
C ASP A 34 1.44 -10.60 10.50
N ARG A 35 1.95 -10.76 11.72
CA ARG A 35 2.09 -9.70 12.73
C ARG A 35 3.55 -9.32 12.97
N LEU A 36 4.49 -10.06 12.37
CA LEU A 36 5.93 -9.95 12.61
C LEU A 36 6.70 -9.46 11.38
N GLY A 37 6.06 -9.36 10.20
CA GLY A 37 6.69 -8.88 8.97
C GLY A 37 7.63 -9.89 8.32
N SER A 38 7.45 -11.18 8.60
CA SER A 38 8.22 -12.29 8.04
C SER A 38 7.59 -12.89 6.77
N GLY A 39 6.35 -12.50 6.46
CA GLY A 39 5.63 -12.85 5.24
C GLY A 39 6.01 -11.94 4.09
N ASN A 40 7.23 -12.06 3.58
CA ASN A 40 7.63 -11.43 2.33
C ASN A 40 6.79 -12.02 1.19
N THR A 41 5.73 -11.33 0.81
CA THR A 41 4.97 -11.63 -0.40
C THR A 41 5.50 -10.79 -1.55
N GLU A 42 5.37 -11.27 -2.78
CA GLU A 42 5.71 -10.52 -3.98
C GLU A 42 4.50 -10.51 -4.90
N VAL A 43 4.40 -9.45 -5.70
CA VAL A 43 3.48 -9.37 -6.83
C VAL A 43 4.28 -9.22 -8.11
N GLU A 44 3.89 -9.95 -9.15
CA GLU A 44 4.50 -9.84 -10.47
C GLU A 44 3.71 -8.83 -11.32
N ILE A 45 4.40 -7.81 -11.82
CA ILE A 45 3.85 -6.79 -12.70
C ILE A 45 4.80 -6.64 -13.88
N ALA A 46 4.31 -6.92 -15.09
CA ALA A 46 5.10 -6.89 -16.31
C ALA A 46 6.42 -7.68 -16.18
N GLU A 47 6.33 -8.92 -15.69
CA GLU A 47 7.46 -9.85 -15.47
C GLU A 47 8.47 -9.38 -14.41
N VAL A 48 8.18 -8.28 -13.68
CA VAL A 48 8.97 -7.79 -12.57
C VAL A 48 8.31 -8.17 -11.25
N LYS A 49 9.07 -8.85 -10.38
CA LYS A 49 8.64 -9.15 -9.01
C LYS A 49 8.88 -7.94 -8.11
N ILE A 50 7.82 -7.49 -7.46
CA ILE A 50 7.84 -6.34 -6.56
C ILE A 50 7.44 -6.82 -5.16
N PRO A 51 8.18 -6.45 -4.10
CA PRO A 51 7.76 -6.70 -2.72
C PRO A 51 6.33 -6.24 -2.48
N GLN A 52 5.54 -7.07 -1.80
CA GLN A 52 4.16 -6.80 -1.46
C GLN A 52 3.93 -6.97 0.04
N VAL A 53 3.19 -6.03 0.63
CA VAL A 53 2.66 -6.10 1.99
C VAL A 53 1.14 -6.15 1.93
N LYS A 54 0.54 -7.11 2.65
CA LYS A 54 -0.92 -7.25 2.75
C LYS A 54 -1.39 -6.71 4.08
N ILE A 55 -2.29 -5.72 4.03
CA ILE A 55 -2.74 -4.99 5.21
C ILE A 55 -4.23 -5.20 5.37
N PRO A 56 -4.68 -5.84 6.46
CA PRO A 56 -6.09 -5.93 6.76
C PRO A 56 -6.66 -4.56 7.13
N VAL A 57 -7.72 -4.16 6.45
CA VAL A 57 -8.48 -2.95 6.74
C VAL A 57 -9.86 -3.29 7.32
N LYS A 58 -10.24 -2.53 8.33
CA LYS A 58 -11.58 -2.49 8.91
C LYS A 58 -11.97 -1.03 9.07
N THR A 59 -13.26 -0.73 9.00
CA THR A 59 -13.79 0.60 9.30
C THR A 59 -13.26 1.10 10.65
N GLY A 60 -12.90 2.39 10.73
CA GLY A 60 -12.32 3.01 11.92
C GLY A 60 -10.78 3.01 11.98
N ARG A 61 -10.07 2.55 10.95
CA ARG A 61 -8.60 2.66 10.84
C ARG A 61 -8.20 3.75 9.84
N ASN A 62 -7.20 4.56 10.20
CA ASN A 62 -6.59 5.51 9.28
C ASN A 62 -5.61 4.77 8.35
N VAL A 63 -6.03 4.54 7.12
CA VAL A 63 -5.24 3.81 6.12
C VAL A 63 -4.01 4.60 5.67
N ALA A 64 -4.08 5.94 5.65
CA ALA A 64 -2.97 6.78 5.20
C ALA A 64 -1.73 6.60 6.11
N ILE A 65 -1.93 6.64 7.44
CA ILE A 65 -0.85 6.42 8.41
C ILE A 65 -0.24 5.02 8.27
N ILE A 66 -1.07 4.01 8.02
CA ILE A 66 -0.60 2.63 7.88
C ILE A 66 0.27 2.47 6.63
N ILE A 67 -0.11 3.12 5.52
CA ILE A 67 0.68 3.12 4.28
C ILE A 67 2.00 3.89 4.47
N GLU A 68 1.98 5.02 5.18
CA GLU A 68 3.17 5.84 5.43
C GLU A 68 4.24 5.10 6.22
N VAL A 69 3.86 4.30 7.22
CA VAL A 69 4.81 3.49 8.02
C VAL A 69 5.41 2.32 7.23
N ALA A 70 4.75 1.88 6.15
CA ALA A 70 5.22 0.77 5.32
C ALA A 70 6.26 1.20 4.26
N ALA A 71 6.33 2.50 3.95
CA ALA A 71 7.24 3.09 2.94
C ALA A 71 8.54 3.60 3.59
#